data_AF-A0A7C4IGS7-F1
#
_entry.id   AF-A0A7C4IGS7-F1
#
_cell.length_a   1.000
_cell.length_b   1.000
_cell.length_c   1.000
_cell.angle_alpha   90.00
_cell.angle_beta   90.00
_cell.angle_gamma   90.00
#
_symmetry.space_group_name_H-M   'P 1'
#
loop_
_entity.id
_entity.type
_entity.pdbx_description
1 polymer ?
#
loop_
_entity_poly.entity_id
_entity_poly.type
_entity_poly.pdbx_seq_one_letter_code
_entity_poly.pdbx_strand_id
1 'polypeptide(L)' 'MIKVKLRSNETAEQMMRRFKKMCEKEGLTKEIKRLAYYEKPSEKRRRRRKGGGLRTGRPGR' A
#
# COMPACT_ATOMS: atom_id res chain seq x y z
N MET A 1 10.35 5.95 3.93
CA MET A 1 10.63 7.05 2.97
C MET A 1 11.06 6.41 1.67
N ILE A 2 10.19 6.44 0.66
CA ILE A 2 10.42 5.77 -0.63
C ILE A 2 11.58 6.47 -1.35
N LYS A 3 12.72 5.78 -1.47
CA LYS A 3 13.84 6.23 -2.30
C LYS A 3 13.95 5.28 -3.50
N VAL A 4 13.62 5.78 -4.69
CA VAL A 4 13.88 5.09 -5.96
C VAL A 4 15.13 5.73 -6.55
N LYS A 5 16.22 4.97 -6.68
CA LYS A 5 17.44 5.40 -7.37
C LYS A 5 17.38 4.91 -8.82
N LEU A 6 17.75 5.76 -9.77
CA LEU A 6 17.92 5.34 -11.17
C LEU A 6 19.05 4.32 -11.24
N ARG A 7 18.83 3.23 -11.99
CA ARG A 7 19.92 2.38 -12.48
C ARG A 7 20.19 2.75 -13.94
N SER A 8 21.46 2.69 -14.34
CA SER A 8 21.96 3.19 -15.62
C SER A 8 21.37 2.51 -16.87
N ASN A 9 20.67 1.37 -16.71
CA ASN A 9 20.08 0.60 -17.81
C ASN A 9 18.54 0.72 -17.92
N GLU A 10 17.94 1.74 -17.31
CA GLU A 10 16.48 1.82 -17.20
C GLU A 10 15.92 3.09 -17.86
N THR A 11 14.96 2.90 -18.76
CA THR A 11 14.22 4.00 -19.39
C THR A 11 13.32 4.70 -18.38
N ALA A 12 13.05 5.99 -18.56
CA ALA A 12 12.20 6.79 -17.66
C ALA A 12 10.83 6.14 -17.37
N GLU A 13 10.22 5.47 -18.35
CA GLU A 13 8.97 4.75 -18.16
C GLU A 13 9.08 3.56 -17.18
N GLN A 14 10.17 2.80 -17.24
CA GLN A 14 10.39 1.65 -16.35
C GLN A 14 10.63 2.09 -14.90
N MET A 15 11.24 3.27 -14.71
CA MET A 15 11.34 3.91 -13.41
C MET A 15 9.96 4.32 -12.88
N MET A 16 9.12 4.96 -13.69
CA MET A 16 7.77 5.37 -13.30
C MET A 16 6.89 4.17 -12.93
N ARG A 17 7.01 3.04 -13.64
CA ARG A 17 6.30 1.79 -13.31
C ARG A 17 6.74 1.22 -11.96
N ARG A 18 8.04 1.24 -11.65
CA ARG A 18 8.56 0.78 -10.34
C ARG A 18 8.20 1.74 -9.21
N PHE A 19 8.24 3.05 -9.45
CA PHE A 19 7.79 4.04 -8.50
C PHE A 19 6.31 3.85 -8.15
N LYS A 20 5.43 3.66 -9.15
CA LYS A 20 4.02 3.34 -8.91
C LYS A 20 3.84 2.07 -8.08
N LYS A 21 4.54 0.98 -8.43
CA LYS A 21 4.51 -0.28 -7.64
C LYS A 21 5.00 -0.09 -6.20
N MET A 22 6.03 0.71 -5.98
CA MET A 22 6.55 0.98 -4.63
C MET A 22 5.57 1.81 -3.80
N CYS A 23 4.95 2.84 -4.40
CA CYS A 23 3.90 3.64 -3.77
C CYS A 23 2.65 2.81 -3.43
N GLU A 24 2.27 1.86 -4.29
CA GLU A 24 1.19 0.91 -4.02
C GLU A 24 1.55 -0.08 -2.91
N LYS A 25 2.78 -0.57 -2.88
CA LYS A 25 3.28 -1.53 -1.89
C LYS A 25 3.39 -0.91 -0.49
N GLU A 26 3.88 0.32 -0.37
CA GLU A 26 3.91 1.02 0.92
C GLU A 26 2.50 1.38 1.40
N GLY A 27 1.47 1.30 0.54
CA GLY A 27 0.10 1.59 0.95
C GLY A 27 -0.10 3.04 1.38
N LEU A 28 0.81 3.95 0.98
CA LEU A 28 0.83 5.35 1.37
C LEU A 28 -0.52 6.03 1.06
N THR A 29 -1.10 5.73 -0.10
CA THR A 29 -2.43 6.21 -0.50
C THR A 29 -3.57 5.67 0.37
N LYS A 30 -3.45 4.44 0.87
CA LYS A 30 -4.43 3.85 1.81
C LYS A 30 -4.31 4.46 3.20
N GLU A 31 -3.10 4.82 3.63
CA GLU A 31 -2.89 5.49 4.91
C GLU A 31 -3.40 6.93 4.87
N ILE A 32 -3.11 7.68 3.80
CA ILE A 32 -3.65 9.03 3.59
C ILE A 32 -5.18 9.02 3.63
N LYS A 33 -5.83 8.10 2.89
CA LYS A 33 -7.30 7.97 2.92
C LYS A 33 -7.85 7.60 4.30
N ARG A 34 -7.09 6.84 5.10
CA ARG A 34 -7.48 6.44 6.46
C ARG A 34 -7.33 7.59 7.47
N LEU A 35 -6.36 8.46 7.25
CA LEU A 35 -6.07 9.61 8.10
C LEU A 35 -6.87 10.86 7.70
N ALA A 36 -7.39 10.91 6.47
CA ALA A 36 -8.19 12.02 5.96
C ALA A 36 -9.50 12.25 6.73
N TYR A 37 -10.01 11.24 7.43
CA TYR A 37 -11.22 11.33 8.25
C TYR A 37 -10.93 10.85 9.67
N TYR A 38 -11.48 11.54 10.67
CA TYR A 38 -11.40 11.10 12.06
C TYR A 38 -12.17 9.79 12.24
N GLU A 39 -11.46 8.67 12.30
CA GLU A 39 -12.02 7.38 12.69
C GLU A 39 -11.90 7.21 14.21
N LYS A 40 -13.04 7.08 14.91
CA LYS A 40 -13.07 6.83 16.37
C LYS A 40 -12.17 5.64 16.71
N PRO A 41 -11.34 5.70 17.78
CA PRO A 41 -10.40 4.62 18.10
C PRO A 41 -11.04 3.23 18.26
N SER A 42 -12.30 3.15 18.67
CA SER A 42 -13.07 1.90 18.71
C SER A 42 -13.31 1.29 17.33
N GLU A 43 -13.63 2.12 16.34
CA GLU A 43 -13.82 1.69 14.94
C GLU A 43 -12.50 1.24 14.32
N LYS A 44 -11.41 1.96 14.61
CA LYS A 44 -10.04 1.56 14.21
C LYS A 44 -9.67 0.17 14.75
N ARG A 45 -9.98 -0.14 16.01
CA ARG A 45 -9.78 -1.47 16.61
C ARG A 45 -10.65 -2.54 15.96
N ARG A 46 -11.93 -2.24 15.70
CA ARG A 46 -12.88 -3.15 15.03
C ARG A 46 -12.43 -3.48 13.60
N ARG A 47 -11.99 -2.49 12.84
CA ARG A 47 -11.44 -2.65 11.48
C ARG A 47 -10.14 -3.46 11.47
N ARG A 48 -9.23 -3.22 12.43
CA ARG A 48 -7.99 -4.01 12.56
C ARG A 48 -8.27 -5.48 12.86
N ARG A 49 -9.25 -5.77 13.72
CA ARG A 49 -9.70 -7.14 14.03
C ARG A 49 -10.32 -7.84 12.82
N LYS A 50 -11.15 -7.14 12.03
CA LYS A 50 -11.78 -7.69 10.82
C LYS A 50 -10.81 -7.82 9.63
N GLY A 51 -9.86 -6.89 9.49
CA GLY A 51 -8.93 -6.83 8.37
C GLY A 51 -7.76 -7.83 8.41
N GLY A 52 -7.54 -8.50 9.54
CA GLY A 52 -6.51 -9.54 9.70
C GLY A 52 -6.95 -10.95 9.32
N GLY A 53 -8.24 -11.19 9.10
CA GLY A 53 -8.81 -12.55 8.97
C GLY A 53 -9.19 -13.03 7.56
N LEU A 54 -9.02 -12.23 6.50
CA LEU A 54 -9.47 -12.60 5.14
C LEU A 54 -8.38 -12.57 4.07
N ARG A 55 -7.14 -12.91 4.44
CA ARG A 55 -6.08 -13.25 3.46
C ARG A 55 -5.58 -14.69 3.58
N THR A 56 -6.33 -15.54 4.26
CA THR A 56 -6.17 -16.99 4.17
C THR A 56 -6.98 -17.49 2.98
N GLY A 57 -6.29 -17.85 1.89
CA GLY A 57 -6.87 -18.64 0.80
C GLY A 57 -7.47 -17.85 -0.36
N ARG A 58 -6.62 -17.47 -1.31
CA ARG A 58 -6.99 -17.70 -2.72
C ARG A 58 -6.28 -18.99 -3.12
N PRO A 59 -6.96 -20.15 -3.18
CA PRO A 59 -6.37 -21.29 -3.86
C PRO A 59 -6.22 -20.87 -5.32
N GLY A 60 -4.98 -20.92 -5.82
CA GLY A 60 -4.70 -20.64 -7.22
C GLY A 60 -5.47 -21.63 -8.09
N ARG A 61 -6.09 -21.10 -9.14
CA ARG A 61 -6.48 -21.86 -10.31
C ARG A 61 -5.52 -21.47 -11.42
#